data_AF-A0A7M2WVC8-F1
#
_entry.id   AF-A0A7M2WVC8-F1
#
_cell.length_a   1.000
_cell.length_b   1.000
_cell.length_c   1.000
_cell.angle_alpha   90.00
_cell.angle_beta   90.00
_cell.angle_gamma   90.00
#
_symmetry.space_group_name_H-M   'P 1'
#
loop_
_entity.id
_entity.type
_entity.pdbx_description
1 polymer ?
#
loop_
_entity_poly.entity_id
_entity_poly.type
_entity_poly.pdbx_seq_one_letter_code
_entity_poly.pdbx_strand_id
1 'polypeptide(L)'
;MRSIVPTLILLSVAAGCASAPPKAKAPRQLPEPATFRITGTLTANLTPQLMAQTGLPQTIKVSLEANARSEALSAEPLRSRHEGHMKLTLTDGEGKQSLANVDISVGGDSDGSPTEGLGQAITRYLDAASMMARPIPQSGGPAR
;
A
#
# COMPACT_ATOMS: atom_id res chain seq x y z
N MET A 1 46.25 -14.88 84.35
CA MET A 1 45.43 -13.94 83.56
C MET A 1 45.66 -14.24 82.09
N ARG A 2 44.60 -14.70 81.40
CA ARG A 2 44.61 -15.08 79.98
C ARG A 2 44.43 -13.82 79.16
N SER A 3 45.28 -13.60 78.14
CA SER A 3 45.04 -12.58 77.12
C SER A 3 45.17 -13.22 75.75
N ILE A 4 44.06 -13.15 75.01
CA ILE A 4 43.78 -13.78 73.73
C ILE A 4 44.07 -12.72 72.66
N VAL A 5 44.97 -13.00 71.73
CA VAL A 5 45.20 -12.17 70.54
C VAL A 5 44.26 -12.67 69.44
N PRO A 6 43.34 -11.83 68.88
CA PRO A 6 42.47 -12.27 67.81
C PRO A 6 43.20 -12.18 66.47
N THR A 7 43.23 -13.31 65.77
CA THR A 7 43.66 -13.50 64.39
C THR A 7 42.74 -12.73 63.44
N LEU A 8 43.30 -11.81 62.65
CA LEU A 8 42.59 -11.06 61.62
C LEU A 8 42.38 -11.97 60.38
N ILE A 9 41.15 -12.42 60.16
CA ILE A 9 40.77 -13.14 58.94
C ILE A 9 40.45 -12.10 57.86
N LEU A 10 41.33 -11.97 56.85
CA LEU A 10 41.00 -11.24 55.62
C LEU A 10 40.02 -12.08 54.78
N LEU A 11 38.76 -11.67 54.72
CA LEU A 11 37.78 -12.17 53.76
C LEU A 11 38.04 -11.50 52.40
N SER A 12 38.69 -12.21 51.48
CA SER A 12 38.77 -11.84 50.07
C SER A 12 37.41 -12.12 49.42
N VAL A 13 36.55 -11.10 49.33
CA VAL A 13 35.31 -11.18 48.55
C VAL A 13 35.70 -11.20 47.07
N ALA A 14 35.75 -12.39 46.48
CA ALA A 14 35.77 -12.55 45.05
C ALA A 14 34.43 -12.03 44.49
N ALA A 15 34.42 -10.79 44.02
CA ALA A 15 33.33 -10.25 43.23
C ALA A 15 33.30 -11.01 41.90
N GLY A 16 32.54 -12.11 41.88
CA GLY A 16 32.23 -12.83 40.66
C GLY A 16 31.58 -11.86 39.67
N CYS A 17 32.19 -11.72 38.50
CA CYS A 17 31.60 -11.05 37.35
C CYS A 17 30.34 -11.81 36.93
N ALA A 18 29.21 -11.48 37.55
CA ALA A 18 27.92 -11.85 37.02
C ALA A 18 27.75 -11.08 35.71
N SER A 19 27.94 -11.77 34.58
CA SER A 19 27.54 -11.29 33.26
C SER A 19 26.09 -10.84 33.35
N ALA A 20 25.85 -9.53 33.21
CA ALA A 20 24.50 -9.00 33.19
C ALA A 20 23.68 -9.77 32.16
N PRO A 21 22.43 -10.20 32.49
CA PRO A 21 21.58 -10.89 31.53
C PRO A 21 21.42 -10.00 30.28
N PRO A 22 21.40 -10.58 29.07
CA PRO A 22 21.26 -9.81 27.84
C PRO A 22 20.02 -8.92 28.00
N LYS A 23 20.21 -7.60 27.90
CA LYS A 23 19.10 -6.65 27.94
C LYS A 23 18.05 -7.13 26.96
N ALA A 24 16.86 -7.47 27.46
CA ALA A 24 15.73 -7.78 26.61
C ALA A 24 15.56 -6.59 25.65
N LYS A 25 15.76 -6.85 24.35
CA LYS A 25 15.59 -5.84 23.31
C LYS A 25 14.14 -5.37 23.42
N ALA A 26 13.95 -4.07 23.66
CA ALA A 26 12.60 -3.51 23.74
C ALA A 26 11.81 -3.93 22.49
N PRO A 27 10.50 -4.26 22.60
CA PRO A 27 9.69 -4.62 21.45
C PRO A 27 9.84 -3.53 20.39
N ARG A 28 10.28 -3.89 19.19
CA ARG A 28 10.35 -2.90 18.10
C ARG A 28 8.93 -2.44 17.79
N GLN A 29 8.72 -1.13 17.80
CA GLN A 29 7.45 -0.55 17.40
C GLN A 29 7.20 -0.83 15.91
N LEU A 30 5.94 -1.10 15.56
CA LEU A 30 5.53 -1.19 14.18
C LEU A 30 5.59 0.21 13.54
N PRO A 31 6.11 0.33 12.31
CA PRO A 31 6.03 1.58 11.56
C PRO A 31 4.59 2.07 11.39
N GLU A 32 4.43 3.38 11.28
CA GLU A 32 3.13 3.99 11.03
C GLU A 32 2.57 3.60 9.64
N PRO A 33 1.24 3.54 9.50
CA PRO A 33 0.60 3.31 8.21
C PRO A 33 0.96 4.37 7.17
N ALA A 34 0.98 3.98 5.90
CA ALA A 34 1.07 4.88 4.76
C ALA A 34 -0.28 4.93 4.03
N THR A 35 -0.72 6.12 3.63
CA THR A 35 -2.01 6.30 2.93
C THR A 35 -1.87 7.18 1.70
N PHE A 36 -2.73 6.94 0.73
CA PHE A 36 -2.86 7.70 -0.51
C PHE A 36 -4.33 7.97 -0.80
N ARG A 37 -4.64 9.17 -1.27
CA ARG A 37 -5.97 9.52 -1.78
C ARG A 37 -5.86 10.50 -2.94
N ILE A 38 -6.55 10.22 -4.03
CA ILE A 38 -6.74 11.11 -5.16
C ILE A 38 -8.22 11.17 -5.50
N THR A 39 -8.71 12.38 -5.74
CA THR A 39 -10.03 12.62 -6.32
C THR A 39 -9.89 13.65 -7.42
N GLY A 40 -10.55 13.43 -8.55
CA GLY A 40 -10.50 14.35 -9.67
C GLY A 40 -11.72 14.24 -10.58
N THR A 41 -12.02 15.33 -11.28
CA THR A 41 -13.03 15.33 -12.33
C THR A 41 -12.46 15.99 -13.58
N LEU A 42 -12.77 15.42 -14.73
CA LEU A 42 -12.38 15.91 -16.05
C LEU A 42 -13.64 16.03 -16.89
N THR A 43 -13.75 17.11 -17.67
CA THR A 43 -14.78 17.20 -18.73
C THR A 43 -14.07 17.13 -20.07
N ALA A 44 -14.57 16.30 -20.98
CA ALA A 44 -14.03 16.15 -22.32
C ALA A 44 -15.12 16.41 -23.36
N ASN A 45 -14.74 17.10 -24.43
CA ASN A 45 -15.57 17.29 -25.62
C ASN A 45 -15.04 16.37 -26.72
N LEU A 46 -15.89 15.48 -27.21
CA LEU A 46 -15.56 14.52 -28.26
C LEU A 46 -15.73 15.15 -29.63
N THR A 47 -14.87 14.72 -30.56
CA THR A 47 -15.04 15.07 -31.98
C THR A 47 -16.17 14.25 -32.60
N PRO A 48 -16.80 14.71 -33.70
CA PRO A 48 -17.86 13.96 -34.37
C PRO A 48 -17.42 12.54 -34.78
N GLN A 49 -16.15 12.36 -35.14
CA GLN A 49 -15.57 11.07 -35.49
C GLN A 49 -15.56 10.10 -34.30
N LEU A 50 -15.14 10.58 -33.12
CA LEU A 50 -15.13 9.78 -31.90
C LEU A 50 -16.53 9.47 -31.41
N MET A 51 -17.48 10.40 -31.54
CA MET A 51 -18.89 10.15 -31.24
C MET A 51 -19.46 9.04 -32.12
N ALA A 52 -19.20 9.08 -33.43
CA ALA A 52 -19.67 8.04 -34.36
C ALA A 52 -19.05 6.66 -34.08
N GLN A 53 -17.80 6.61 -33.61
CA GLN A 53 -17.11 5.36 -33.28
C GLN A 53 -17.55 4.75 -31.95
N THR A 54 -17.85 5.58 -30.95
CA THR A 54 -18.08 5.13 -29.56
C THR A 54 -19.56 5.15 -29.15
N GLY A 55 -20.41 5.89 -29.85
CA GLY A 55 -21.80 6.13 -29.45
C GLY A 55 -21.95 7.05 -28.24
N LEU A 56 -20.86 7.66 -27.75
CA LEU A 56 -20.87 8.57 -26.60
C LEU A 56 -21.40 9.96 -26.97
N PRO A 57 -22.00 10.70 -26.02
CA PRO A 57 -22.45 12.06 -26.24
C PRO A 57 -21.26 13.01 -26.47
N GLN A 58 -21.54 14.17 -27.06
CA GLN A 58 -20.51 15.18 -27.40
C GLN A 58 -19.70 15.61 -26.17
N THR A 59 -20.34 15.74 -25.02
CA THR A 59 -19.66 16.09 -23.76
C THR A 59 -19.82 14.94 -22.79
N ILE A 60 -18.71 14.56 -22.18
CA ILE A 60 -18.63 13.55 -21.13
C ILE A 60 -17.91 14.12 -19.91
N LYS A 61 -18.31 13.66 -18.74
CA LYS A 61 -17.62 13.92 -17.47
C LYS A 61 -17.01 12.62 -16.97
N VAL A 62 -15.73 12.68 -16.60
CA VAL A 62 -14.99 11.58 -16.00
C VAL A 62 -14.74 11.97 -14.55
N SER A 63 -15.11 11.12 -13.60
CA SER A 63 -14.76 11.26 -12.19
C SER A 63 -13.85 10.12 -11.77
N LEU A 64 -12.78 10.43 -11.08
CA LEU A 64 -11.84 9.47 -10.51
C LEU A 64 -11.80 9.65 -8.99
N GLU A 65 -11.97 8.56 -8.27
CA GLU A 65 -11.63 8.46 -6.85
C GLU A 65 -10.71 7.26 -6.66
N ALA A 66 -9.55 7.46 -6.05
CA ALA A 66 -8.61 6.39 -5.73
C ALA A 66 -8.12 6.58 -4.30
N ASN A 67 -8.09 5.49 -3.54
CA ASN A 67 -7.55 5.45 -2.19
C ASN A 67 -6.76 4.16 -1.99
N ALA A 68 -5.71 4.24 -1.19
CA ALA A 68 -4.93 3.09 -0.77
C ALA A 68 -4.35 3.31 0.62
N ARG A 69 -4.17 2.22 1.34
CA ARG A 69 -3.58 2.17 2.67
C ARG A 69 -2.61 1.01 2.73
N SER A 70 -1.51 1.20 3.45
CA SER A 70 -0.60 0.13 3.80
C SER A 70 -0.23 0.21 5.27
N GLU A 71 -0.12 -0.94 5.92
CA GLU A 71 0.15 -1.09 7.34
C GLU A 71 1.26 -2.09 7.58
N ALA A 72 2.04 -1.91 8.64
CA ALA A 72 3.06 -2.87 9.02
C ALA A 72 2.43 -4.10 9.68
N LEU A 73 2.77 -5.29 9.18
CA LEU A 73 2.41 -6.59 9.77
C LEU A 73 3.44 -7.05 10.81
N SER A 74 4.72 -6.77 10.56
CA SER A 74 5.83 -7.13 11.45
C SER A 74 6.99 -6.15 11.31
N ALA A 75 7.74 -5.92 12.38
CA ALA A 75 8.92 -5.07 12.38
C ALA A 75 10.23 -5.84 12.08
N GLU A 76 10.24 -7.17 12.27
CA GLU A 76 11.37 -8.07 11.98
C GLU A 76 10.87 -9.47 11.56
N PRO A 77 11.06 -9.90 10.29
CA PRO A 77 11.42 -9.05 9.16
C PRO A 77 10.33 -7.98 8.93
N LEU A 78 10.72 -6.85 8.33
CA LEU A 78 9.75 -5.80 8.03
C LEU A 78 8.80 -6.29 6.93
N ARG A 79 7.52 -6.36 7.24
CA ARG A 79 6.47 -6.76 6.29
C ARG A 79 5.30 -5.81 6.41
N SER A 80 4.63 -5.57 5.29
CA SER A 80 3.46 -4.73 5.23
C SER A 80 2.32 -5.39 4.45
N ARG A 81 1.10 -5.02 4.80
CA ARG A 81 -0.09 -5.30 4.01
C ARG A 81 -0.51 -4.01 3.31
N HIS A 82 -0.99 -4.10 2.09
CA HIS A 82 -1.56 -2.98 1.38
C HIS A 82 -2.91 -3.35 0.79
N GLU A 83 -3.81 -2.38 0.77
CA GLU A 83 -5.13 -2.48 0.19
C GLU A 83 -5.48 -1.14 -0.46
N GLY A 84 -6.34 -1.19 -1.45
CA GLY A 84 -6.88 0.02 -2.02
C GLY A 84 -8.09 -0.23 -2.91
N HIS A 85 -8.85 0.84 -3.07
CA HIS A 85 -9.93 0.95 -4.03
C HIS A 85 -9.76 2.14 -5.01
N MET A 86 -10.09 1.93 -6.29
CA MET A 86 -10.17 2.95 -7.33
C MET A 86 -11.49 2.84 -8.08
N LYS A 87 -12.21 3.95 -8.19
CA LYS A 87 -13.45 4.10 -8.95
C LYS A 87 -13.29 5.15 -10.03
N LEU A 88 -13.57 4.77 -11.28
CA LEU A 88 -13.70 5.68 -12.41
C LEU A 88 -15.16 5.67 -12.85
N THR A 89 -15.79 6.84 -12.87
CA THR A 89 -17.18 7.02 -13.32
C THR A 89 -17.21 7.92 -14.54
N LEU A 90 -17.78 7.42 -15.63
CA LEU A 90 -18.06 8.20 -16.82
C LEU A 90 -19.55 8.56 -16.86
N THR A 91 -19.86 9.83 -17.00
CA THR A 91 -21.22 10.36 -17.14
C THR A 91 -21.35 11.25 -18.37
N ASP A 92 -22.59 11.55 -18.76
CA ASP A 92 -22.87 12.60 -19.74
C ASP A 92 -22.35 13.98 -19.27
N GLY A 93 -22.34 14.96 -20.16
CA GLY A 93 -21.85 16.31 -19.87
C GLY A 93 -22.62 17.02 -18.76
N GLU A 94 -23.86 16.61 -18.48
CA GLU A 94 -24.66 17.15 -17.38
C GLU A 94 -24.38 16.44 -16.05
N GLY A 95 -23.78 15.26 -16.08
CA GLY A 95 -23.56 14.39 -14.93
C GLY A 95 -24.78 13.56 -14.53
N LYS A 96 -25.80 13.46 -15.39
CA LYS A 96 -27.09 12.82 -15.06
C LYS A 96 -27.11 11.34 -15.40
N GLN A 97 -26.64 10.98 -16.58
CA GLN A 97 -26.58 9.60 -17.03
C GLN A 97 -25.19 9.02 -16.81
N SER A 98 -25.12 7.87 -16.12
CA SER A 98 -23.89 7.07 -16.05
C SER A 98 -23.72 6.27 -17.34
N LEU A 99 -22.57 6.43 -17.99
CA LEU A 99 -22.21 5.80 -19.25
C LEU A 99 -21.31 4.58 -19.01
N ALA A 100 -20.41 4.68 -18.03
CA ALA A 100 -19.54 3.58 -17.61
C ALA A 100 -19.15 3.75 -16.14
N ASN A 101 -18.98 2.63 -15.45
CA ASN A 101 -18.35 2.58 -14.14
C ASN A 101 -17.29 1.49 -14.13
N VAL A 102 -16.11 1.84 -13.67
CA VAL A 102 -15.01 0.93 -13.45
C VAL A 102 -14.64 0.99 -11.98
N ASP A 103 -14.54 -0.18 -11.38
CA ASP A 103 -14.21 -0.38 -9.99
C ASP A 103 -13.04 -1.37 -9.91
N ILE A 104 -11.92 -0.92 -9.32
CA ILE A 104 -10.69 -1.70 -9.19
C ILE A 104 -10.32 -1.74 -7.72
N SER A 105 -10.20 -2.96 -7.20
CA SER A 105 -9.64 -3.21 -5.87
C SER A 105 -8.30 -3.88 -6.02
N VAL A 106 -7.30 -3.42 -5.26
CA VAL A 106 -5.97 -4.01 -5.19
C VAL A 106 -5.64 -4.36 -3.75
N GLY A 107 -4.92 -5.46 -3.54
CA GLY A 107 -4.44 -5.80 -2.21
C GLY A 107 -3.36 -6.87 -2.23
N GLY A 108 -2.61 -6.94 -1.14
CA GLY A 108 -1.56 -7.94 -0.97
C GLY A 108 -0.68 -7.66 0.22
N ASP A 109 0.25 -8.58 0.45
CA ASP A 109 1.33 -8.41 1.41
C ASP A 109 2.64 -8.18 0.65
N SER A 110 3.55 -7.41 1.23
CA SER A 110 4.86 -7.11 0.70
C SER A 110 5.91 -7.22 1.81
N ASP A 111 7.09 -7.70 1.44
CA ASP A 111 8.27 -7.47 2.27
C ASP A 111 8.66 -6.00 2.14
N GLY A 112 8.99 -5.38 3.27
CA GLY A 112 9.31 -3.96 3.34
C GLY A 112 8.27 -3.11 4.06
N SER A 113 8.51 -1.80 4.00
CA SER A 113 7.77 -0.78 4.74
C SER A 113 6.35 -0.57 4.20
N PRO A 114 5.46 0.06 4.99
CA PRO A 114 4.16 0.51 4.49
C PRO A 114 4.26 1.42 3.25
N THR A 115 5.28 2.28 3.16
CA THR A 115 5.48 3.15 1.99
C THR A 115 5.79 2.35 0.72
N GLU A 116 6.60 1.29 0.83
CA GLU A 116 6.89 0.40 -0.30
C GLU A 116 5.64 -0.40 -0.72
N GLY A 117 4.88 -0.91 0.26
CA GLY A 117 3.60 -1.58 0.01
C GLY A 117 2.59 -0.66 -0.69
N LEU A 118 2.53 0.62 -0.29
CA LEU A 118 1.71 1.63 -0.94
C LEU A 118 2.15 1.88 -2.39
N GLY A 119 3.45 1.92 -2.66
CA GLY A 119 3.99 2.00 -4.01
C GLY A 119 3.52 0.84 -4.90
N GLN A 120 3.52 -0.39 -4.36
CA GLN A 120 3.01 -1.56 -5.09
C GLN A 120 1.51 -1.46 -5.39
N ALA A 121 0.70 -0.98 -4.44
CA ALA A 121 -0.72 -0.75 -4.67
C ALA A 121 -0.97 0.24 -5.82
N ILE A 122 -0.20 1.34 -5.85
CA ILE A 122 -0.29 2.35 -6.92
C ILE A 122 0.11 1.75 -8.28
N THR A 123 1.22 1.01 -8.36
CA THR A 123 1.63 0.35 -9.61
C THR A 123 0.54 -0.61 -10.13
N ARG A 124 -0.06 -1.41 -9.24
CA ARG A 124 -1.14 -2.34 -9.64
C ARG A 124 -2.37 -1.60 -10.19
N TYR A 125 -2.70 -0.42 -9.68
CA TYR A 125 -3.76 0.39 -10.30
C TYR A 125 -3.41 0.84 -11.70
N LEU A 126 -2.19 1.33 -11.91
CA LEU A 126 -1.76 1.79 -13.22
C LEU A 126 -1.73 0.63 -14.23
N ASP A 127 -1.29 -0.55 -13.80
CA ASP A 127 -1.33 -1.76 -14.61
C ASP A 127 -2.77 -2.15 -14.97
N ALA A 128 -3.67 -2.22 -13.98
CA ALA A 128 -5.09 -2.52 -14.20
C ALA A 128 -5.76 -1.48 -15.11
N ALA A 129 -5.49 -0.19 -14.91
CA ALA A 129 -5.94 0.91 -15.76
C ALA A 129 -5.45 0.74 -17.21
N SER A 130 -4.17 0.40 -17.38
CA SER A 130 -3.57 0.20 -18.70
C SER A 130 -4.19 -0.98 -19.45
N MET A 131 -4.57 -2.06 -18.76
CA MET A 131 -5.19 -3.24 -19.38
C MET A 131 -6.57 -2.93 -19.95
N MET A 132 -7.34 -2.05 -19.30
CA MET A 132 -8.65 -1.62 -19.80
C MET A 132 -8.55 -0.69 -21.00
N ALA A 133 -7.44 0.02 -21.17
CA ALA A 133 -7.21 0.90 -22.31
C ALA A 133 -6.71 0.14 -23.56
N ARG A 134 -6.41 -1.16 -23.45
CA ARG A 134 -5.94 -1.95 -24.60
C ARG A 134 -7.10 -2.25 -25.55
N PRO A 135 -6.93 -2.07 -26.86
CA PRO A 135 -7.89 -2.55 -27.84
C PRO A 135 -8.07 -4.06 -27.66
N ILE A 136 -9.32 -4.53 -27.63
CA ILE A 136 -9.60 -5.97 -27.71
C ILE A 136 -9.02 -6.45 -29.05
N PRO A 137 -8.10 -7.43 -29.07
CA PRO A 137 -7.60 -7.97 -30.33
C PRO A 137 -8.79 -8.53 -31.10
N GLN A 138 -9.05 -7.98 -32.29
CA GLN A 138 -10.04 -8.53 -33.20
C GLN A 138 -9.55 -9.92 -33.64
N SER A 139 -9.99 -10.98 -32.97
CA SER A 139 -9.81 -12.35 -33.44
C SER A 139 -10.72 -12.56 -34.65
N GLY A 140 -10.26 -12.11 -35.81
CA GLY A 140 -10.97 -12.17 -37.08
C GLY A 140 -9.99 -12.28 -38.24
N GLY A 141 -9.08 -13.25 -38.17
CA GLY A 141 -8.35 -13.70 -39.36
C GLY A 141 -9.26 -14.61 -40.20
N PRO A 142 -9.29 -14.47 -41.54
CA PRO A 142 -10.11 -15.33 -42.39
C PRO A 142 -9.63 -16.77 -42.23
N ALA A 143 -10.56 -17.68 -41.92
CA ALA A 143 -10.34 -19.11 -42.08
C ALA A 143 -9.96 -19.35 -43.55
N ARG A 144 -8.73 -19.80 -43.77
CA ARG A 144 -8.27 -20.35 -45.04
C ARG A 144 -8.67 -21.82 -45.11
#